data_AF-A0A2P4P0S1-F1
#
_entry.id   AF-A0A2P4P0S1-F1
#
_cell.length_a   1.000
_cell.length_b   1.000
_cell.length_c   1.000
_cell.angle_alpha   90.00
_cell.angle_beta   90.00
_cell.angle_gamma   90.00
#
_symmetry.space_group_name_H-M   'P 1'
#
loop_
_entity.id
_entity.type
_entity.pdbx_description
1 polymer ?
#
loop_
_entity_poly.entity_id
_entity_poly.type
_entity_poly.pdbx_seq_one_letter_code
_entity_poly.pdbx_strand_id
1 'polypeptide(L)' 'MSKNILKDSNHYIEWLEKSIVDEHINYYDYSDFKNILPIGSGSYGNINRVNWKNTDHFFALKSFSDDKQTLEEIVKEFM' A
#
# COMPACT_ATOMS: atom_id res chain seq x y z
N MET A 1 28.53 5.67 1.28
CA MET A 1 27.34 5.26 0.47
C MET A 1 26.01 5.35 1.22
N SER A 2 25.96 5.51 2.55
CA SER A 2 24.71 5.55 3.34
C SER A 2 23.88 6.85 3.24
N LYS A 3 24.50 7.97 2.85
CA LYS A 3 23.84 9.29 2.85
C LYS A 3 22.78 9.48 1.74
N ASN A 4 22.91 8.81 0.60
CA ASN A 4 21.91 8.92 -0.49
C ASN A 4 20.68 8.03 -0.22
N ILE A 5 20.88 6.86 0.39
CA ILE A 5 19.83 5.85 0.62
C ILE A 5 18.76 6.33 1.61
N LEU A 6 19.12 7.18 2.60
CA LEU A 6 18.15 7.82 3.49
C LEU A 6 17.39 8.96 2.81
N LYS A 7 17.98 9.57 1.79
CA LYS A 7 17.40 10.72 1.08
C LYS A 7 16.34 10.28 0.07
N ASP A 8 16.55 9.15 -0.60
CA ASP A 8 15.62 8.61 -1.60
C ASP A 8 14.34 8.04 -0.95
N SER A 9 14.48 7.36 0.20
CA SER A 9 13.33 6.91 1.00
C SER A 9 12.47 8.07 1.50
N ASN A 10 13.09 9.21 1.82
CA ASN A 10 12.34 10.42 2.22
C ASN A 10 11.52 10.98 1.06
N HIS A 11 12.00 10.92 -0.18
CA HIS A 11 11.29 11.47 -1.33
C HIS A 11 9.97 10.75 -1.61
N TYR A 12 9.96 9.40 -1.57
CA TYR A 12 8.74 8.63 -1.79
C TYR A 12 7.73 8.77 -0.66
N ILE A 13 8.20 8.94 0.58
CA ILE A 13 7.33 9.23 1.73
C ILE A 13 6.67 10.60 1.54
N GLU A 14 7.45 11.64 1.24
CA GLU A 14 6.94 12.99 0.97
C GLU A 14 5.94 13.00 -0.19
N TRP A 15 6.21 12.24 -1.26
CA TRP A 15 5.28 12.07 -2.38
C TRP A 15 3.98 11.39 -1.97
N LEU A 16 4.06 10.32 -1.16
CA LEU A 16 2.89 9.58 -0.70
C LEU A 16 2.02 10.45 0.22
N GLU A 17 2.64 11.12 1.20
CA GLU A 17 1.96 12.05 2.11
C GLU A 17 1.27 13.16 1.33
N LYS A 18 1.98 13.77 0.38
CA LYS A 18 1.39 14.81 -0.49
C LYS A 18 0.24 14.26 -1.34
N SER A 19 0.36 13.06 -1.88
CA SER A 19 -0.70 12.44 -2.69
C SER A 19 -1.96 12.12 -1.89
N ILE A 20 -1.82 11.83 -0.60
CA ILE A 20 -2.94 11.66 0.33
C ILE A 20 -3.56 13.03 0.66
N VAL A 21 -2.74 14.04 0.98
CA VAL A 21 -3.20 15.41 1.30
C VAL A 21 -3.89 16.07 0.11
N ASP A 22 -3.38 15.86 -1.09
CA ASP A 22 -3.95 16.39 -2.34
C ASP A 22 -5.12 15.51 -2.86
N GLU A 23 -5.57 14.51 -2.10
CA GLU A 23 -6.69 13.61 -2.40
C GLU A 23 -6.54 12.78 -3.70
N HIS A 24 -5.33 12.69 -4.26
CA HIS A 24 -5.03 11.78 -5.37
C HIS A 24 -5.09 10.31 -4.94
N ILE A 25 -4.82 10.04 -3.66
CA ILE A 25 -4.94 8.72 -3.04
C ILE A 25 -5.89 8.82 -1.85
N ASN A 26 -6.97 8.05 -1.90
CA ASN A 26 -7.89 7.95 -0.78
C ASN A 26 -7.27 7.11 0.35
N TYR A 27 -7.24 7.68 1.55
CA TYR A 27 -6.83 6.97 2.75
C TYR A 27 -7.98 6.12 3.31
N TYR A 28 -7.69 4.85 3.60
CA TYR A 28 -8.61 3.91 4.24
C TYR A 28 -7.95 3.31 5.47
N ASP A 29 -8.62 3.36 6.62
CA ASP A 29 -8.13 2.72 7.84
C ASP A 29 -8.15 1.19 7.67
N TYR A 30 -7.05 0.54 8.00
CA TYR A 30 -6.94 -0.91 7.87
C TYR A 30 -8.01 -1.65 8.71
N SER A 31 -8.42 -1.09 9.84
CA SER A 31 -9.43 -1.67 10.73
C SER A 31 -10.84 -1.70 10.11
N ASP A 32 -11.10 -0.94 9.04
CA ASP A 32 -12.35 -1.00 8.30
C ASP A 32 -12.49 -2.29 7.46
N PHE A 33 -11.38 -3.00 7.20
CA PHE A 33 -11.41 -4.26 6.46
C PHE A 33 -11.76 -5.44 7.36
N LYS A 34 -12.73 -6.24 6.91
CA LYS A 34 -13.25 -7.42 7.61
C LYS A 34 -13.14 -8.65 6.73
N ASN A 35 -13.30 -9.82 7.34
CA ASN A 35 -13.33 -11.11 6.65
C ASN A 35 -12.11 -11.34 5.74
N ILE A 36 -10.92 -11.03 6.27
CA ILE A 36 -9.65 -11.16 5.55
C ILE A 36 -9.39 -12.63 5.23
N LEU A 37 -9.41 -12.96 3.95
CA LEU A 37 -9.19 -14.31 3.44
C LEU A 37 -8.04 -14.31 2.42
N PRO A 38 -6.92 -15.01 2.67
CA PRO A 38 -5.87 -15.17 1.68
C PRO A 38 -6.39 -15.87 0.42
N ILE A 39 -6.14 -15.27 -0.74
CA ILE A 39 -6.54 -15.83 -2.05
C ILE A 39 -5.35 -16.02 -3.00
N GLY A 40 -4.17 -15.49 -2.65
CA GLY A 40 -2.95 -15.71 -3.41
C GLY A 40 -1.76 -15.01 -2.78
N SER A 41 -0.58 -15.34 -3.31
CA SER A 41 0.70 -14.74 -2.93
C SER A 41 1.58 -14.67 -4.17
N GLY A 42 2.28 -13.55 -4.35
CA GLY A 42 3.27 -13.35 -5.41
C GLY A 42 4.60 -12.88 -4.85
N SER A 43 5.55 -12.57 -5.75
CA SER A 43 6.86 -12.01 -5.39
C SER A 43 6.76 -10.70 -4.60
N TYR A 44 5.69 -9.94 -4.84
CA TYR A 44 5.43 -8.61 -4.27
C TYR A 44 4.40 -8.64 -3.14
N GLY A 45 4.22 -9.81 -2.53
CA GLY A 45 3.43 -9.98 -1.31
C GLY A 45 2.09 -10.71 -1.49
N ASN A 46 1.23 -10.57 -0.48
CA ASN A 46 0.03 -11.41 -0.33
C ASN A 46 -1.21 -10.69 -0.81
N ILE A 47 -2.13 -11.43 -1.41
CA ILE A 47 -3.43 -10.92 -1.85
C ILE A 47 -4.49 -11.57 -0.99
N ASN A 48 -5.25 -10.74 -0.29
CA ASN A 48 -6.37 -11.15 0.54
C ASN A 48 -7.68 -10.62 -0.05
N ARG A 49 -8.72 -11.45 -0.09
CA ARG A 49 -10.09 -10.97 -0.27
C ARG A 49 -10.57 -10.39 1.05
N VAL A 50 -11.19 -9.22 1.02
CA VAL A 50 -11.74 -8.54 2.19
C VAL A 50 -13.14 -8.00 1.89
N ASN A 51 -13.93 -7.77 2.94
CA ASN A 51 -15.05 -6.86 2.91
C ASN A 51 -14.59 -5.52 3.47
N TRP A 52 -15.06 -4.41 2.89
CA TRP A 52 -14.79 -3.08 3.43
C TRP A 52 -16.02 -2.56 4.17
N LYS A 53 -15.84 -2.11 5.42
CA LYS A 53 -16.89 -1.65 6.33
C LYS A 53 -18.05 -2.67 6.42
N ASN A 54 -19.27 -2.20 6.19
CA ASN A 54 -20.48 -3.02 6.11
C ASN A 54 -21.00 -3.08 4.67
N THR A 55 -20.10 -2.99 3.69
CA THR A 55 -20.48 -3.16 2.29
C THR A 55 -20.58 -4.65 1.96
N ASP A 56 -21.55 -5.01 1.12
CA ASP A 56 -21.68 -6.38 0.60
C ASP A 56 -20.69 -6.68 -0.54
N HIS A 57 -19.73 -5.78 -0.77
CA HIS A 57 -18.75 -5.90 -1.84
C HIS A 57 -17.46 -6.54 -1.34
N PHE A 58 -16.84 -7.33 -2.22
CA PHE A 58 -15.51 -7.88 -2.01
C PHE A 58 -14.46 -7.01 -2.67
N PHE A 59 -13.35 -6.84 -1.96
CA PHE A 59 -12.17 -6.13 -2.42
C PHE A 59 -10.95 -7.04 -2.35
N ALA A 60 -9.95 -6.77 -3.18
CA ALA A 60 -8.64 -7.37 -3.06
C ALA A 60 -7.73 -6.41 -2.28
N LEU A 61 -7.21 -6.87 -1.14
CA LEU A 61 -6.22 -6.19 -0.33
C LEU A 61 -4.86 -6.85 -0.58
N LYS A 62 -4.01 -6.15 -1.32
CA LYS A 62 -2.62 -6.57 -1.57
C LYS A 62 -1.72 -5.95 -0.50
N SER A 63 -0.94 -6.76 0.19
CA SER A 63 0.08 -6.31 1.13
C SER A 63 1.47 -6.50 0.54
N PHE A 64 2.37 -5.56 0.83
CA PHE A 64 3.78 -5.59 0.45
C PHE A 64 4.64 -5.88 1.69
N SER A 65 5.90 -6.26 1.51
CA SER A 65 6.85 -6.39 2.62
C SER A 65 7.11 -5.03 3.28
N ASP A 66 7.49 -5.00 4.56
CA ASP A 66 7.96 -3.74 5.19
C ASP A 66 9.46 -3.55 4.91
N ASP A 67 9.80 -3.41 3.63
CA ASP A 67 11.17 -3.14 3.20
C ASP A 67 11.22 -1.89 2.30
N LYS A 68 12.43 -1.38 2.06
CA LYS A 68 12.62 -0.11 1.33
C LYS A 68 12.17 -0.18 -0.14
N GLN A 69 12.11 -1.37 -0.75
CA GLN A 69 11.66 -1.53 -2.14
C GLN A 69 10.14 -1.36 -2.25
N THR A 70 9.40 -1.56 -1.16
CA THR A 70 7.94 -1.45 -1.14
C THR A 70 7.43 -0.09 -1.60
N LEU A 71 8.03 1.02 -1.17
CA LEU A 71 7.60 2.35 -1.61
C LEU A 71 7.86 2.57 -3.11
N GLU A 72 8.97 2.05 -3.64
CA GLU A 72 9.26 2.11 -5.07
C GLU A 72 8.25 1.27 -5.88
N GLU A 73 7.88 0.10 -5.37
CA GLU A 73 6.88 -0.76 -5.99
C GLU A 73 5.48 -0.14 -5.98
N ILE A 74 5.08 0.45 -4.85
CA ILE A 74 3.82 1.20 -4.75
C ILE A 74 3.79 2.31 -5.80
N VAL A 75 4.85 3.12 -5.90
CA VAL A 75 4.93 4.21 -6.88
C VAL A 75 4.85 3.68 -8.32
N LYS A 76 5.50 2.54 -8.64
CA LYS A 76 5.42 1.88 -9.95
C LYS A 76 4.03 1.32 -10.28
N GLU A 77 3.23 0.95 -9.29
CA GLU A 77 1.86 0.50 -9.55
C GLU A 77 0.89 1.67 -9.80
N PHE A 78 1.22 2.87 -9.28
CA PHE A 78 0.42 4.08 -9.48
C PHE A 78 0.81 4.90 -10.74
N MET A 79 1.96 4.64 -11.36
CA MET A 79 2.51 5.37 -12.52
C MET A 79 2.58 4.50 -13.78
#